data_AF-A0A0F8XS18-F1
#
_entry.id   AF-A0A0F8XS18-F1
#
_cell.length_a   1.000
_cell.length_b   1.000
_cell.length_c   1.000
_cell.angle_alpha   90.00
_cell.angle_beta   90.00
_cell.angle_gamma   90.00
#
_symmetry.space_group_name_H-M   'P 1'
#
loop_
_entity.id
_entity.type
_entity.pdbx_description
1 polymer ?
#
loop_
_entity_poly.entity_id
_entity_poly.type
_entity_poly.pdbx_seq_one_letter_code
_entity_poly.pdbx_strand_id
1 'polypeptide(L)'
;MPELPRAYLFGGPHPWSQDDWTSSDDRVRGGSSYSTLVRSPTGQTAAFQGNLDIETLGGAGFASQRTTGERCWDLSAYDGLELNIDEADSKLYTLTLKNEILPKRPDGREQSSVSWEIDFRTPETGKVVVKWAGFKATYRGREMKKNPPCLDLTNIKRMSIMMRSFFGTQHGDFSLRLVSIAACRGNESKALDNKG
;
A
#
# COMPACT_ATOMS: atom_id res chain seq x y z
N MET A 1 -13.94 -25.71 8.06
CA MET A 1 -13.45 -25.59 6.67
C MET A 1 -11.96 -25.35 6.75
N PRO A 2 -11.10 -26.02 5.94
CA PRO A 2 -9.68 -25.70 5.93
C PRO A 2 -9.48 -24.25 5.47
N GLU A 3 -8.58 -23.52 6.11
CA GLU A 3 -8.18 -22.20 5.64
C GLU A 3 -7.62 -22.32 4.22
N LEU A 4 -8.06 -21.42 3.33
CA LEU A 4 -7.55 -21.38 1.96
C LEU A 4 -6.05 -21.06 1.96
N PRO A 5 -5.30 -21.54 0.95
CA PRO A 5 -3.85 -21.30 0.89
C PRO A 5 -3.54 -19.81 0.90
N ARG A 6 -2.73 -19.38 1.87
CA ARG A 6 -2.18 -18.02 1.99
C ARG A 6 -0.67 -18.07 1.83
N ALA A 7 -0.12 -17.09 1.10
CA ALA A 7 1.31 -16.79 1.15
C ALA A 7 1.53 -15.48 1.86
N TYR A 8 2.09 -15.53 3.07
CA TYR A 8 2.44 -14.35 3.85
C TYR A 8 3.64 -13.65 3.21
N LEU A 9 3.42 -12.41 2.76
CA LEU A 9 4.46 -11.56 2.20
C LEU A 9 5.16 -10.76 3.31
N PHE A 10 4.39 -10.34 4.32
CA PHE A 10 4.87 -9.63 5.50
C PHE A 10 4.06 -10.05 6.73
N GLY A 11 4.74 -10.22 7.86
CA GLY A 11 4.10 -10.57 9.12
C GLY A 11 3.47 -11.97 9.14
N GLY A 12 2.41 -12.13 9.94
CA GLY A 12 1.69 -13.39 10.10
C GLY A 12 2.49 -14.40 10.94
N PRO A 13 2.86 -15.58 10.39
CA PRO A 13 3.68 -16.55 11.11
C PRO A 13 5.13 -16.11 11.27
N HIS A 14 5.57 -15.06 10.57
CA HIS A 14 6.91 -14.49 10.66
C HIS A 14 6.85 -13.08 11.27
N PRO A 15 7.86 -12.66 12.04
CA PRO A 15 7.92 -11.31 12.55
C PRO A 15 8.11 -10.28 11.43
N TRP A 16 7.55 -9.09 11.61
CA TRP A 16 7.83 -7.95 10.75
C TRP A 16 9.29 -7.52 10.82
N SER A 17 9.88 -7.27 9.65
CA SER A 17 11.16 -6.60 9.50
C SER A 17 10.93 -5.15 9.09
N GLN A 18 11.49 -4.21 9.84
CA GLN A 18 11.44 -2.79 9.48
C GLN A 18 12.35 -2.47 8.30
N ASP A 19 13.44 -3.23 8.11
CA ASP A 19 14.40 -3.05 7.02
C ASP A 19 13.81 -3.38 5.63
N ASP A 20 12.68 -4.08 5.61
CA ASP A 20 11.93 -4.36 4.39
C ASP A 20 11.20 -3.13 3.85
N TRP A 21 11.13 -2.03 4.60
CA TRP A 21 10.34 -0.85 4.26
C TRP A 21 11.13 0.44 4.40
N THR A 22 10.84 1.41 3.53
CA THR A 22 11.44 2.73 3.60
C THR A 22 10.51 3.82 3.07
N SER A 23 10.64 5.02 3.64
CA SER A 23 9.76 6.14 3.34
C SER A 23 9.95 6.64 1.90
N SER A 24 8.83 7.07 1.31
CA SER A 24 8.75 7.81 0.06
C SER A 24 7.63 8.82 0.22
N ASP A 25 7.87 9.87 1.00
CA ASP A 25 6.89 10.90 1.29
C ASP A 25 7.01 12.07 0.31
N ASP A 26 6.02 12.97 0.30
CA ASP A 26 5.98 14.15 -0.57
C ASP A 26 7.12 15.16 -0.36
N ARG A 27 7.92 15.01 0.69
CA ARG A 27 9.18 15.74 0.94
C ARG A 27 10.13 15.72 -0.26
N VAL A 28 10.11 14.67 -1.08
CA VAL A 28 10.91 14.59 -2.32
C VAL A 28 10.50 15.63 -3.38
N ARG A 29 9.36 16.30 -3.17
CA ARG A 29 8.82 17.39 -3.98
C ARG A 29 8.63 18.68 -3.18
N GLY A 30 9.20 18.76 -1.98
CA GLY A 30 9.07 19.91 -1.08
C GLY A 30 7.81 19.93 -0.22
N GLY A 31 7.09 18.82 -0.09
CA GLY A 31 5.99 18.69 0.86
C GLY A 31 6.46 18.47 2.31
N SER A 32 5.52 18.50 3.24
CA SER A 32 5.81 18.40 4.69
C SER A 32 5.29 17.10 5.33
N SER A 33 4.62 16.24 4.57
CA SER A 33 4.10 14.97 5.07
C SER A 33 5.24 14.03 5.45
N TYR A 34 4.96 13.09 6.36
CA TYR A 34 5.91 12.05 6.71
C TYR A 34 5.25 10.77 7.15
N SER A 35 5.96 9.67 6.95
CA SER A 35 5.56 8.36 7.47
C SER A 35 6.73 7.61 8.10
N THR A 36 6.37 6.68 8.97
CA THR A 36 7.25 5.62 9.47
C THR A 36 6.50 4.29 9.41
N LEU A 37 7.25 3.19 9.33
CA LEU A 37 6.75 1.85 9.59
C LEU A 37 7.56 1.27 10.73
N VAL A 38 6.92 1.06 11.88
CA VAL A 38 7.61 0.63 13.11
C VAL A 38 7.07 -0.71 13.56
N ARG A 39 7.95 -1.70 13.68
CA ARG A 39 7.56 -3.01 14.21
C ARG A 39 7.29 -2.92 15.72
N SER A 40 6.31 -3.68 16.19
CA SER A 40 6.09 -3.92 17.62
C SER A 40 7.29 -4.65 18.26
N PRO A 41 7.49 -4.53 19.59
CA PRO A 41 8.58 -5.24 20.28
C PRO A 41 8.56 -6.76 20.06
N THR A 42 7.38 -7.36 19.98
CA THR A 42 7.19 -8.80 19.70
C THR A 42 7.39 -9.15 18.24
N GLY A 43 7.42 -8.16 17.34
CA GLY A 43 7.49 -8.33 15.90
C GLY A 43 6.19 -8.81 15.25
N GLN A 44 5.12 -9.07 16.02
CA GLN A 44 3.87 -9.62 15.47
C GLN A 44 3.07 -8.63 14.64
N THR A 45 3.23 -7.33 14.92
CA THR A 45 2.60 -6.26 14.16
C THR A 45 3.59 -5.19 13.74
N ALA A 46 3.23 -4.40 12.72
CA ALA A 46 3.90 -3.16 12.35
C ALA A 46 2.89 -2.02 12.20
N ALA A 47 3.22 -0.84 12.72
CA ALA A 47 2.42 0.37 12.61
C ALA A 47 2.95 1.26 11.47
N PHE A 48 2.14 1.44 10.43
CA PHE A 48 2.33 2.49 9.44
C PHE A 48 1.65 3.76 9.95
N GLN A 49 2.44 4.78 10.27
CA GLN A 49 1.94 5.97 10.96
C GLN A 49 2.73 7.23 10.57
N GLY A 50 2.13 8.39 10.78
CA GLY A 50 2.76 9.68 10.54
C GLY A 50 1.77 10.82 10.49
N ASN A 51 2.14 11.90 9.80
CA ASN A 51 1.28 13.05 9.57
C ASN A 51 1.18 13.35 8.08
N LEU A 52 -0.04 13.55 7.61
CA LEU A 52 -0.34 14.00 6.27
C LEU A 52 -0.60 15.51 6.29
N ASP A 53 0.35 16.27 5.77
CA ASP A 53 0.18 17.70 5.51
C ASP A 53 -0.45 17.90 4.13
N ILE A 54 -1.40 18.82 4.06
CA ILE A 54 -2.06 19.20 2.80
C ILE A 54 -1.85 20.68 2.47
N GLU A 55 -1.27 21.48 3.37
CA GLU A 55 -1.15 22.92 3.16
C GLU A 55 0.06 23.25 2.28
N THR A 56 1.21 22.61 2.53
CA THR A 56 2.49 22.93 1.87
C THR A 56 2.40 22.81 0.34
N LEU A 57 1.61 21.86 -0.17
CA LEU A 57 1.44 21.63 -1.60
C LEU A 57 0.03 21.99 -2.11
N GLY A 58 -0.67 22.90 -1.41
CA GLY A 58 -1.93 23.49 -1.89
C GLY A 58 -3.07 22.48 -2.05
N GLY A 59 -3.31 21.68 -1.02
CA GLY A 59 -4.32 20.61 -0.97
C GLY A 59 -3.79 19.24 -1.41
N ALA A 60 -2.63 19.18 -2.06
CA ALA A 60 -1.93 17.93 -2.34
C ALA A 60 -1.08 17.50 -1.14
N GLY A 61 -0.90 16.19 -0.97
CA GLY A 61 -0.01 15.63 0.03
C GLY A 61 -0.03 14.11 -0.01
N PHE A 62 1.11 13.49 0.31
CA PHE A 62 1.16 12.04 0.54
C PHE A 62 2.32 11.65 1.46
N ALA A 63 2.06 10.64 2.28
CA ALA A 63 3.04 9.94 3.09
C ALA A 63 2.97 8.45 2.74
N SER A 64 4.10 7.81 2.44
CA SER A 64 4.09 6.40 2.03
C SER A 64 5.32 5.62 2.47
N GLN A 65 5.12 4.34 2.74
CA GLN A 65 6.18 3.36 2.98
C GLN A 65 6.13 2.34 1.86
N ARG A 66 7.28 2.12 1.20
CA ARG A 66 7.41 1.11 0.14
C ARG A 66 8.47 0.09 0.51
N THR A 67 8.39 -1.07 -0.12
CA THR A 67 9.36 -2.13 0.13
C THR A 67 10.75 -1.76 -0.37
N THR A 68 11.80 -2.12 0.38
CA THR A 68 13.20 -1.93 0.00
C THR A 68 13.64 -2.97 -1.02
N GLY A 69 14.68 -2.63 -1.78
CA GLY A 69 15.21 -3.48 -2.85
C GLY A 69 14.25 -3.70 -4.01
N GLU A 70 14.66 -4.58 -4.93
CA GLU A 70 13.79 -5.15 -5.94
C GLU A 70 13.29 -6.52 -5.45
N ARG A 71 11.99 -6.75 -5.55
CA ARG A 71 11.36 -8.05 -5.26
C ARG A 71 11.04 -8.75 -6.58
N CYS A 72 10.72 -10.03 -6.53
CA CYS A 72 10.28 -10.78 -7.69
C CYS A 72 9.20 -11.78 -7.24
N TRP A 73 8.02 -11.26 -6.92
CA TRP A 73 6.90 -12.09 -6.50
C TRP A 73 6.09 -12.53 -7.72
N ASP A 74 5.89 -13.85 -7.81
CA ASP A 74 4.84 -14.45 -8.63
C ASP A 74 3.61 -14.70 -7.75
N LEU A 75 2.60 -13.85 -7.93
CA LEU A 75 1.31 -13.92 -7.25
C LEU A 75 0.17 -14.35 -8.20
N SER A 76 0.50 -14.83 -9.41
CA SER A 76 -0.49 -15.24 -10.43
C SER A 76 -1.41 -16.37 -9.97
N ALA A 77 -0.96 -17.14 -8.97
CA ALA A 77 -1.69 -18.24 -8.38
C ALA A 77 -2.74 -17.84 -7.34
N TYR A 78 -2.91 -16.54 -7.03
CA TYR A 78 -3.82 -16.02 -6.00
C TYR A 78 -4.88 -15.10 -6.62
N ASP A 79 -5.89 -14.72 -5.84
CA ASP A 79 -7.00 -13.87 -6.31
C ASP A 79 -6.90 -12.41 -5.82
N GLY A 80 -5.99 -12.14 -4.89
CA GLY A 80 -5.83 -10.84 -4.26
C GLY A 80 -4.87 -10.84 -3.08
N LEU A 81 -4.87 -9.72 -2.36
CA LEU A 81 -4.16 -9.54 -1.10
C LEU A 81 -5.14 -9.44 0.06
N GLU A 82 -4.83 -10.10 1.17
CA GLU A 82 -5.47 -9.96 2.47
C GLU A 82 -4.55 -9.13 3.37
N LEU A 83 -5.05 -8.00 3.87
CA LEU A 83 -4.44 -7.21 4.93
C LEU A 83 -5.15 -7.56 6.23
N ASN A 84 -4.41 -8.10 7.20
CA ASN A 84 -4.92 -8.34 8.54
C ASN A 84 -4.52 -7.17 9.43
N ILE A 85 -5.51 -6.45 9.95
CA ILE A 85 -5.38 -5.15 10.59
C ILE A 85 -5.71 -5.30 12.08
N ASP A 86 -4.75 -4.93 12.92
CA ASP A 86 -4.85 -4.96 14.39
C ASP A 86 -5.42 -3.65 14.96
N GLU A 87 -5.25 -2.54 14.23
CA GLU A 87 -5.74 -1.22 14.64
C GLU A 87 -5.86 -0.32 13.39
N ALA A 88 -6.92 0.47 13.31
CA ALA A 88 -7.13 1.41 12.22
C ALA A 88 -7.77 2.70 12.73
N ASP A 89 -7.46 3.81 12.06
CA ASP A 89 -7.93 5.16 12.35
C ASP A 89 -9.05 5.64 11.40
N SER A 90 -9.67 4.71 10.66
CA SER A 90 -10.70 4.97 9.66
C SER A 90 -10.29 5.90 8.51
N LYS A 91 -8.99 6.21 8.33
CA LYS A 91 -8.50 6.96 7.15
C LYS A 91 -8.58 6.09 5.89
N LEU A 92 -8.57 6.74 4.73
CA LEU A 92 -8.51 6.04 3.44
C LEU A 92 -7.04 5.82 3.05
N TYR A 93 -6.64 4.57 2.93
CA TYR A 93 -5.29 4.18 2.55
C TYR A 93 -5.26 3.67 1.11
N THR A 94 -4.09 3.76 0.47
CA THR A 94 -3.86 3.23 -0.88
C THR A 94 -2.78 2.15 -0.82
N LEU A 95 -3.07 0.98 -1.36
CA LEU A 95 -2.07 -0.04 -1.65
C LEU A 95 -1.60 0.13 -3.10
N THR A 96 -0.29 0.14 -3.31
CA THR A 96 0.31 0.31 -4.63
C THR A 96 1.21 -0.87 -4.98
N LEU A 97 1.09 -1.39 -6.19
CA LEU A 97 1.98 -2.39 -6.78
C LEU A 97 2.72 -1.81 -7.99
N LYS A 98 3.93 -2.31 -8.24
CA LYS A 98 4.70 -2.02 -9.46
C LYS A 98 5.30 -3.28 -10.05
N ASN A 99 5.31 -3.36 -11.38
CA ASN A 99 6.02 -4.39 -12.15
C ASN A 99 7.42 -3.98 -12.59
N GLU A 100 7.80 -2.72 -12.37
CA GLU A 100 9.12 -2.22 -12.72
C GLU A 100 9.67 -1.24 -11.67
N ILE A 101 10.99 -1.28 -11.50
CA ILE A 101 11.76 -0.28 -10.75
C ILE A 101 12.75 0.31 -11.74
N LEU A 102 12.51 1.56 -12.14
CA LEU A 102 13.40 2.27 -13.04
C LEU A 102 14.68 2.70 -12.33
N PRO A 103 15.82 2.82 -13.05
CA PRO A 103 17.04 3.40 -12.50
C PRO A 103 16.77 4.78 -11.89
N LYS A 104 17.53 5.15 -10.86
CA LYS A 104 17.47 6.51 -10.33
C LYS A 104 17.91 7.51 -11.41
N ARG A 105 17.35 8.71 -11.34
CA ARG A 105 17.81 9.85 -12.13
C ARG A 105 19.22 10.26 -11.71
N PRO A 106 19.94 11.05 -12.55
CA PRO A 106 21.25 11.59 -12.18
C PRO A 106 21.24 12.41 -10.87
N ASP A 107 20.11 13.05 -10.52
CA ASP A 107 19.92 13.78 -9.27
C ASP A 107 19.59 12.88 -8.06
N GLY A 108 19.65 11.55 -8.23
CA GLY A 108 19.36 10.55 -7.20
C GLY A 108 17.87 10.29 -6.96
N ARG A 109 16.95 11.02 -7.62
CA ARG A 109 15.51 10.85 -7.43
C ARG A 109 14.97 9.64 -8.18
N GLU A 110 13.91 9.05 -7.64
CA GLU A 110 13.20 7.98 -8.34
C GLU A 110 12.48 8.51 -9.59
N GLN A 111 12.45 7.69 -10.65
CA GLN A 111 11.66 7.98 -11.84
C GLN A 111 10.19 7.60 -11.65
N SER A 112 9.31 8.28 -12.38
CA SER A 112 7.90 7.88 -12.44
C SER A 112 7.75 6.70 -13.39
N SER A 113 7.05 5.67 -12.94
CA SER A 113 6.62 4.52 -13.73
C SER A 113 5.11 4.34 -13.56
N VAL A 114 4.53 3.41 -14.32
CA VAL A 114 3.15 2.97 -14.06
C VAL A 114 3.11 2.26 -12.71
N SER A 115 2.03 2.51 -11.98
CA SER A 115 1.69 1.85 -10.72
C SER A 115 0.26 1.33 -10.79
N TRP A 116 -0.04 0.30 -10.03
CA TRP A 116 -1.40 -0.20 -9.87
C TRP A 116 -1.84 0.11 -8.46
N GLU A 117 -2.88 0.92 -8.31
CA GLU A 117 -3.35 1.46 -7.04
C GLU A 117 -4.74 0.92 -6.72
N ILE A 118 -4.98 0.59 -5.45
CA ILE A 118 -6.32 0.35 -4.92
C ILE A 118 -6.47 1.03 -3.57
N ASP A 119 -7.58 1.72 -3.38
CA ASP A 119 -7.91 2.35 -2.11
C ASP A 119 -8.69 1.40 -1.21
N PHE A 120 -8.40 1.43 0.08
CA PHE A 120 -9.09 0.64 1.09
C PHE A 120 -9.23 1.41 2.40
N ARG A 121 -10.28 1.10 3.14
CA ARG A 121 -10.55 1.58 4.48
C ARG A 121 -11.13 0.43 5.28
N THR A 122 -10.87 0.39 6.58
CA THR A 122 -11.57 -0.50 7.51
C THR A 122 -12.07 0.34 8.69
N PRO A 123 -13.30 0.11 9.18
CA PRO A 123 -13.85 0.85 10.31
C PRO A 123 -13.19 0.46 11.64
N GLU A 124 -12.63 -0.76 11.75
CA GLU A 124 -11.95 -1.26 12.95
C GLU A 124 -11.02 -2.45 12.59
N THR A 125 -10.51 -3.15 13.61
CA THR A 125 -9.66 -4.35 13.48
C THR A 125 -10.32 -5.41 12.59
N GLY A 126 -9.55 -6.09 11.74
CA GLY A 126 -10.10 -7.14 10.89
C GLY A 126 -9.31 -7.38 9.61
N LYS A 127 -9.91 -8.16 8.70
CA LYS A 127 -9.30 -8.53 7.43
C LYS A 127 -9.91 -7.74 6.28
N VAL A 128 -9.07 -7.05 5.52
CA VAL A 128 -9.43 -6.38 4.26
C VAL A 128 -8.88 -7.21 3.11
N VAL A 129 -9.75 -7.63 2.19
CA VAL A 129 -9.33 -8.34 0.97
C VAL A 129 -9.47 -7.42 -0.22
N VAL A 130 -8.36 -7.19 -0.92
CA VAL A 130 -8.32 -6.46 -2.19
C VAL A 130 -8.07 -7.41 -3.34
N LYS A 131 -8.96 -7.42 -4.32
CA LYS A 131 -8.88 -8.29 -5.50
C LYS A 131 -8.05 -7.64 -6.60
N TRP A 132 -7.36 -8.44 -7.42
CA TRP A 132 -6.56 -7.93 -8.55
C TRP A 132 -7.35 -7.03 -9.49
N ALA A 133 -8.61 -7.38 -9.78
CA ALA A 133 -9.50 -6.60 -10.64
C ALA A 133 -9.85 -5.20 -10.09
N GLY A 134 -9.64 -4.95 -8.78
CA GLY A 134 -9.85 -3.64 -8.17
C GLY A 134 -8.68 -2.67 -8.34
N PHE A 135 -7.51 -3.16 -8.74
CA PHE A 135 -6.34 -2.33 -8.96
C PHE A 135 -6.45 -1.55 -10.28
N LYS A 136 -6.20 -0.25 -10.19
CA LYS A 136 -6.25 0.66 -11.34
C LYS A 136 -4.85 1.11 -11.73
N ALA A 137 -4.53 1.06 -13.03
CA ALA A 137 -3.27 1.59 -13.52
C ALA A 137 -3.25 3.12 -13.39
N THR A 138 -2.18 3.65 -12.80
CA THR A 138 -1.95 5.08 -12.58
C THR A 138 -0.57 5.48 -13.10
N TYR A 139 -0.48 6.73 -13.56
CA TYR A 139 0.81 7.37 -13.83
C TYR A 139 0.84 8.73 -13.14
N ARG A 140 1.82 8.91 -12.24
CA ARG A 140 1.94 10.10 -11.38
C ARG A 140 0.64 10.42 -10.62
N GLY A 141 0.02 9.39 -10.03
CA GLY A 141 -1.20 9.50 -9.22
C GLY A 141 -2.49 9.79 -9.99
N ARG A 142 -2.45 9.70 -11.33
CA ARG A 142 -3.62 9.85 -12.20
C ARG A 142 -3.96 8.52 -12.86
N GLU A 143 -5.24 8.12 -12.77
CA GLU A 143 -5.75 6.91 -13.41
C GLU A 143 -5.60 6.98 -14.94
N MET A 144 -5.12 5.90 -15.53
CA MET A 144 -4.94 5.76 -16.98
C MET A 144 -6.24 5.23 -17.62
N LYS A 145 -7.08 6.14 -18.13
CA LYS A 145 -8.40 5.75 -18.70
C LYS A 145 -8.32 5.13 -20.09
N LYS A 146 -7.30 5.44 -20.88
CA LYS A 146 -7.14 4.95 -22.26
C LYS A 146 -6.08 3.86 -22.30
N ASN A 147 -6.47 2.66 -22.69
CA ASN A 147 -5.61 1.48 -22.83
C ASN A 147 -4.68 1.27 -21.61
N PRO A 148 -5.24 1.12 -20.39
CA PRO A 148 -4.43 0.85 -19.21
C PRO A 148 -3.67 -0.47 -19.38
N PRO A 149 -2.37 -0.53 -19.04
CA PRO A 149 -1.65 -1.80 -19.01
C PRO A 149 -2.22 -2.71 -17.92
N CYS A 150 -2.23 -4.02 -18.19
CA CYS A 150 -2.58 -5.03 -17.20
C CYS A 150 -1.50 -5.15 -16.13
N LEU A 151 -1.91 -5.40 -14.88
CA LEU A 151 -0.99 -5.76 -13.80
C LEU A 151 -0.43 -7.16 -14.08
N ASP A 152 0.90 -7.27 -14.24
CA ASP A 152 1.57 -8.56 -14.38
C ASP A 152 1.79 -9.19 -13.00
N LEU A 153 0.95 -10.17 -12.66
CA LEU A 153 1.01 -10.84 -11.36
C LEU A 153 2.23 -11.77 -11.23
N THR A 154 2.90 -12.13 -12.31
CA THR A 154 4.07 -13.02 -12.28
C THR A 154 5.36 -12.30 -11.89
N ASN A 155 5.34 -10.96 -11.92
CA ASN A 155 6.54 -10.14 -11.80
C ASN A 155 6.28 -8.86 -10.99
N ILE A 156 5.75 -9.00 -9.77
CA ILE A 156 5.56 -7.85 -8.89
C ILE A 156 6.91 -7.52 -8.23
N LYS A 157 7.37 -6.29 -8.45
CA LYS A 157 8.69 -5.79 -8.04
C LYS A 157 8.69 -4.98 -6.76
N ARG A 158 7.56 -4.33 -6.45
CA ARG A 158 7.45 -3.43 -5.30
C ARG A 158 6.02 -3.32 -4.82
N MET A 159 5.87 -3.19 -3.50
CA MET A 159 4.62 -2.85 -2.82
C MET A 159 4.80 -1.54 -2.03
N SER A 160 3.73 -0.76 -1.90
CA SER A 160 3.70 0.44 -1.06
C SER A 160 2.35 0.60 -0.38
N ILE A 161 2.35 1.11 0.86
CA ILE A 161 1.17 1.57 1.59
C ILE A 161 1.28 3.08 1.73
N MET A 162 0.21 3.78 1.39
CA MET A 162 0.19 5.23 1.29
C MET A 162 -1.03 5.82 1.97
N MET A 163 -0.80 6.94 2.64
CA MET A 163 -1.81 7.89 3.07
C MET A 163 -1.70 9.13 2.16
N ARG A 164 -2.77 9.52 1.47
CA ARG A 164 -2.77 10.65 0.52
C ARG A 164 -3.94 11.58 0.76
N SER A 165 -3.82 12.85 0.38
CA SER A 165 -4.85 13.86 0.68
C SER A 165 -6.16 13.69 -0.07
N PHE A 166 -6.13 12.99 -1.21
CA PHE A 166 -7.21 13.00 -2.20
C PHE A 166 -7.67 14.43 -2.55
N PHE A 167 -6.73 15.37 -2.62
CA PHE A 167 -6.99 16.79 -2.87
C PHE A 167 -7.83 17.46 -1.76
N GLY A 168 -7.50 17.15 -0.50
CA GLY A 168 -8.01 17.84 0.67
C GLY A 168 -9.13 17.12 1.42
N THR A 169 -9.52 15.91 1.00
CA THR A 169 -10.57 15.16 1.71
C THR A 169 -10.09 14.53 3.01
N GLN A 170 -8.77 14.41 3.22
CA GLN A 170 -8.18 13.95 4.48
C GLN A 170 -6.78 14.54 4.71
N HIS A 171 -6.45 14.72 5.99
CA HIS A 171 -5.18 15.27 6.49
C HIS A 171 -4.97 14.86 7.95
N GLY A 172 -3.86 15.31 8.54
CA GLY A 172 -3.52 15.14 9.94
C GLY A 172 -2.83 13.82 10.24
N ASP A 173 -2.78 13.48 11.53
CA ASP A 173 -2.16 12.25 11.99
C ASP A 173 -2.93 11.02 11.47
N PHE A 174 -2.16 9.98 11.16
CA PHE A 174 -2.69 8.69 10.74
C PHE A 174 -1.90 7.54 11.38
N SER A 175 -2.57 6.41 11.58
CA SER A 175 -2.02 5.17 12.08
C SER A 175 -2.81 3.95 11.60
N LEU A 176 -2.11 2.99 11.03
CA LEU A 176 -2.62 1.69 10.61
C LEU A 176 -1.68 0.60 11.11
N ARG A 177 -2.16 -0.26 12.01
CA ARG A 177 -1.39 -1.37 12.59
C ARG A 177 -1.74 -2.67 11.87
N LEU A 178 -0.75 -3.29 11.27
CA LEU A 178 -0.89 -4.49 10.46
C LEU A 178 -0.33 -5.70 11.21
N VAL A 179 -1.12 -6.77 11.29
CA VAL A 179 -0.65 -8.10 11.66
C VAL A 179 0.07 -8.74 10.47
N SER A 180 -0.52 -8.66 9.27
CA SER A 180 0.07 -9.28 8.10
C SER A 180 -0.44 -8.71 6.77
N ILE A 181 0.36 -8.92 5.73
CA ILE A 181 -0.06 -8.81 4.33
C ILE A 181 0.21 -10.16 3.67
N ALA A 182 -0.81 -10.78 3.08
CA ALA A 182 -0.70 -12.08 2.45
C ALA A 182 -1.39 -12.11 1.10
N ALA A 183 -0.86 -12.87 0.15
CA ALA A 183 -1.61 -13.27 -1.04
C ALA A 183 -2.57 -14.41 -0.68
N CYS A 184 -3.81 -14.34 -1.17
CA CYS A 184 -4.87 -15.29 -0.80
C CYS A 184 -5.72 -15.75 -1.98
N ARG A 185 -6.18 -17.01 -1.92
CA ARG A 185 -7.27 -17.55 -2.76
C ARG A 185 -8.62 -17.36 -2.06
N GLY A 186 -9.70 -17.13 -2.80
CA GLY A 186 -10.97 -16.62 -2.26
C GLY A 186 -11.91 -17.65 -1.63
N ASN A 187 -12.64 -17.20 -0.60
CA ASN A 187 -14.08 -16.93 -0.70
C ASN A 187 -14.47 -15.77 0.22
N GLU A 188 -15.50 -15.02 -0.20
CA GLU A 188 -16.05 -13.77 0.34
C GLU A 188 -15.83 -13.50 1.85
N SER A 189 -15.03 -12.48 2.15
CA SER A 189 -15.21 -11.65 3.36
C SER A 189 -15.81 -10.34 2.87
N LYS A 190 -17.03 -10.02 3.32
CA LYS A 190 -17.86 -8.86 2.91
C LYS A 190 -17.07 -7.80 2.13
N ALA A 191 -17.29 -7.74 0.82
CA ALA A 191 -16.95 -6.56 0.06
C ALA A 191 -17.57 -5.37 0.81
N LEU A 192 -16.74 -4.41 1.24
CA LEU A 192 -17.26 -3.10 1.58
C LEU A 192 -17.80 -2.55 0.27
N ASP A 193 -19.12 -2.59 0.13
CA ASP A 193 -19.86 -1.88 -0.91
C ASP A 193 -19.50 -0.39 -0.77
N ASN A 194 -18.53 0.06 -1.57
CA ASN A 194 -18.34 1.47 -1.82
C ASN A 194 -19.48 1.92 -2.74
N LYS A 195 -20.66 2.15 -2.16
CA LYS A 195 -21.73 2.93 -2.79
C LYS A 195 -21.73 4.35 -2.23
N GLY A 196 -21.44 5.29 -3.12
CA GLY A 196 -21.98 6.65 -3.16
C GLY A 196 -21.43 7.62 -2.13
#